data_AF-A0A970ZPC8-F1
#
_entry.id   AF-A0A970ZPC8-F1
#
_cell.length_a   1.000
_cell.length_b   1.000
_cell.length_c   1.000
_cell.angle_alpha   90.00
_cell.angle_beta   90.00
_cell.angle_gamma   90.00
#
_symmetry.space_group_name_H-M   'P 1'
#
loop_
_entity.id
_entity.type
_entity.pdbx_description
1 polymer ?
#
loop_
_entity_poly.entity_id
_entity_poly.type
_entity_poly.pdbx_seq_one_letter_code
_entity_poly.pdbx_strand_id
1 'polypeptide(L)'
;MTRLFPFFFLALAFAPLRADDFVVDPGITVTPAMTPGLMKHPVMAALDDRGRLFVSENAGVNLDKEGLLRERPGSIRMLEDTDGDGVFDKSTLFADKLTFPQGALWVYD
;
A
#
# COMPACT_ATOMS: atom_id res chain seq x y z
N MET A 1 -9.08 40.61 -30.42
CA MET A 1 -9.47 40.58 -28.99
C MET A 1 -9.65 39.12 -28.58
N THR A 2 -8.57 38.47 -28.15
CA THR A 2 -8.58 37.05 -27.76
C THR A 2 -8.93 36.98 -26.27
N ARG A 3 -10.12 36.44 -25.95
CA ARG A 3 -10.55 36.27 -24.55
C ARG A 3 -9.83 35.04 -23.98
N LEU A 4 -8.95 35.26 -23.01
CA LEU A 4 -8.33 34.20 -22.20
C LEU A 4 -9.40 33.68 -21.23
N PHE A 5 -9.79 32.42 -21.36
CA PHE A 5 -10.59 31.73 -20.33
C PHE A 5 -9.67 31.28 -19.19
N PRO A 6 -9.98 31.55 -17.91
CA PRO A 6 -9.17 31.04 -16.82
C PRO A 6 -9.47 29.55 -16.64
N PHE A 7 -8.43 28.73 -16.73
CA PHE A 7 -8.47 27.34 -16.29
C PHE A 7 -8.50 27.32 -14.76
N PHE A 8 -9.62 26.90 -14.17
CA PHE A 8 -9.68 26.55 -12.75
C PHE A 8 -9.13 25.13 -12.59
N PHE A 9 -8.02 25.00 -11.86
CA PHE A 9 -7.50 23.70 -11.43
C PHE A 9 -8.10 23.39 -10.05
N LEU A 10 -9.07 22.47 -9.99
CA LEU A 10 -9.54 21.92 -8.74
C LEU A 10 -8.60 20.79 -8.33
N ALA A 11 -7.67 21.07 -7.42
CA ALA A 11 -6.88 20.03 -6.79
C ALA A 11 -7.72 19.38 -5.69
N LEU A 12 -8.25 18.18 -5.94
CA LEU A 12 -8.72 17.31 -4.87
C LEU A 12 -7.50 16.80 -4.10
N ALA A 13 -7.16 17.47 -3.00
CA ALA A 13 -6.26 16.89 -2.02
C ALA A 13 -7.05 15.81 -1.24
N PHE A 14 -6.71 14.54 -1.45
CA PHE A 14 -7.10 13.50 -0.49
C PHE A 14 -6.37 13.81 0.82
N ALA A 15 -7.12 14.22 1.85
CA ALA A 15 -6.56 14.27 3.19
C ALA A 15 -6.24 12.82 3.61
N PRO A 16 -5.03 12.53 4.14
CA PRO A 16 -4.77 11.22 4.70
C PRO A 16 -5.76 10.95 5.84
N LEU A 17 -6.19 9.70 6.00
CA LEU A 17 -6.94 9.25 7.16
C LEU A 17 -6.19 9.67 8.43
N ARG A 18 -6.89 10.30 9.37
CA ARG A 18 -6.33 10.72 10.65
C ARG A 18 -6.58 9.64 11.69
N ALA A 19 -5.67 9.53 12.66
CA ALA A 19 -5.84 8.65 13.81
C ALA A 19 -7.19 8.87 14.52
N ASP A 20 -7.63 10.12 14.60
CA ASP A 20 -8.87 10.54 15.25
C ASP A 20 -10.14 10.08 14.50
N ASP A 21 -10.01 9.58 13.26
CA ASP A 21 -11.13 9.02 12.49
C ASP A 21 -11.53 7.62 12.99
N PHE A 22 -10.72 7.00 13.85
CA PHE A 22 -10.91 5.64 14.34
C PHE A 22 -11.47 5.62 15.76
N VAL A 23 -12.50 4.80 15.99
CA VAL A 23 -12.99 4.48 17.33
C VAL A 23 -12.25 3.23 17.82
N VAL A 24 -11.49 3.38 18.89
CA VAL A 24 -10.71 2.31 19.52
C VAL A 24 -10.93 2.30 21.04
N ASP A 25 -10.69 1.15 21.67
CA ASP A 25 -10.79 1.01 23.14
C ASP A 25 -9.74 1.86 23.87
N PRO A 26 -10.00 2.26 25.13
CA PRO A 26 -9.02 2.98 25.94
C PRO A 26 -7.67 2.26 26.02
N GLY A 27 -6.58 3.00 25.77
CA GLY A 27 -5.22 2.46 25.77
C GLY A 27 -4.72 1.99 24.40
N ILE A 28 -5.57 1.97 23.36
CA ILE A 28 -5.17 1.71 21.98
C ILE A 28 -4.90 3.06 21.29
N THR A 29 -3.82 3.12 20.51
CA THR A 29 -3.49 4.28 19.67
C THR A 29 -3.38 3.82 18.22
N VAL A 30 -3.89 4.64 17.29
CA VAL A 30 -3.77 4.40 15.85
C VAL A 30 -2.80 5.43 15.28
N THR A 31 -1.82 4.97 14.51
CA THR A 31 -0.88 5.84 13.78
C THR A 31 -0.68 5.32 12.36
N PRO A 32 -0.32 6.20 11.40
CA PRO A 32 0.10 5.75 10.08
C PRO A 32 1.32 4.83 10.20
N ALA A 33 1.24 3.65 9.60
CA ALA A 33 2.34 2.68 9.62
C ALA A 33 3.36 2.89 8.50
N MET A 34 3.05 3.71 7.48
CA MET A 34 3.94 3.92 6.34
C MET A 34 3.88 5.36 5.82
N THR A 35 4.97 5.82 5.24
CA THR A 35 5.01 7.09 4.51
C THR A 35 4.09 7.03 3.27
N PRO A 36 3.32 8.10 2.96
CA PRO A 36 2.49 8.12 1.76
C PRO A 36 3.29 7.89 0.46
N GLY A 37 2.76 7.05 -0.43
CA GLY A 37 3.34 6.80 -1.76
C GLY A 37 4.29 5.60 -1.85
N LEU A 38 4.61 4.92 -0.74
CA LEU A 38 5.40 3.67 -0.76
C LEU A 38 4.70 2.53 -1.51
N MET A 39 3.38 2.61 -1.62
CA MET A 39 2.51 1.64 -2.28
C MET A 39 1.27 2.33 -2.86
N LYS A 40 0.62 1.67 -3.83
CA LYS A 40 -0.62 2.14 -4.48
C LYS A 40 -1.86 1.41 -3.98
N HIS A 41 -1.84 0.08 -3.95
CA HIS A 41 -3.04 -0.72 -3.62
C HIS A 41 -2.69 -1.90 -2.69
N PRO A 42 -2.38 -1.63 -1.41
CA PRO A 42 -2.14 -2.69 -0.43
C PRO A 42 -3.40 -3.53 -0.22
N VAL A 43 -3.24 -4.85 -0.15
CA VAL A 43 -4.35 -5.80 0.06
C VAL A 43 -4.22 -6.53 1.40
N MET A 44 -3.05 -7.07 1.70
CA MET A 44 -2.76 -7.74 2.97
C MET A 44 -1.33 -7.46 3.38
N ALA A 45 -0.99 -7.74 4.63
CA ALA A 45 0.38 -7.69 5.10
C ALA A 45 0.72 -8.82 6.09
N ALA A 46 1.99 -9.20 6.15
CA ALA A 46 2.56 -10.08 7.17
C ALA A 46 3.94 -9.56 7.60
N LEU A 47 4.21 -9.57 8.91
CA LEU A 47 5.53 -9.24 9.46
C LEU A 47 6.42 -10.49 9.44
N ASP A 48 7.71 -10.28 9.20
CA ASP A 48 8.73 -11.29 9.47
C ASP A 48 9.36 -11.14 10.86
N ASP A 49 10.29 -12.05 11.18
CA ASP A 49 11.08 -12.09 12.42
C ASP A 49 12.06 -10.93 12.58
N ARG A 50 12.27 -10.14 11.52
CA ARG A 50 13.16 -8.97 11.48
C ARG A 50 12.40 -7.65 11.50
N GLY A 51 11.07 -7.69 11.63
CA GLY A 51 10.22 -6.50 11.65
C GLY A 51 9.93 -5.88 10.28
N ARG A 52 10.27 -6.57 9.18
CA ARG A 52 9.92 -6.12 7.82
C ARG A 52 8.49 -6.52 7.49
N LEU A 53 7.78 -5.66 6.77
CA LEU A 53 6.37 -5.90 6.41
C LEU A 53 6.24 -6.30 4.95
N PHE A 54 5.74 -7.51 4.70
CA PHE A 54 5.48 -8.04 3.37
C PHE A 54 4.03 -7.78 2.99
N VAL A 55 3.80 -7.00 1.94
CA VAL A 55 2.47 -6.52 1.56
C VAL A 55 2.12 -6.96 0.14
N SER A 56 0.98 -7.63 -0.03
CA SER A 56 0.42 -7.90 -1.36
C SER A 56 -0.10 -6.61 -1.98
N GLU A 57 0.29 -6.33 -3.21
CA GLU A 57 -0.12 -5.13 -3.95
C GLU A 57 -0.94 -5.51 -5.19
N ASN A 58 -2.13 -4.92 -5.31
CA ASN A 58 -2.98 -5.05 -6.48
C ASN A 58 -2.50 -4.09 -7.60
N ALA A 59 -2.48 -4.58 -8.84
CA ALA A 59 -2.13 -3.78 -10.01
C ALA A 59 -3.20 -2.74 -10.41
N GLY A 60 -4.40 -2.78 -9.83
CA GLY A 60 -5.48 -1.85 -10.15
C GLY A 60 -6.13 -2.14 -11.52
N VAL A 61 -6.03 -3.38 -12.00
CA VAL A 61 -6.62 -3.85 -13.25
C VAL A 61 -7.76 -4.82 -12.96
N ASN A 62 -8.77 -4.83 -13.82
CA ASN A 62 -9.89 -5.77 -13.74
C ASN A 62 -9.80 -6.77 -14.90
N LEU A 63 -9.00 -7.82 -14.71
CA LEU A 63 -8.79 -8.88 -15.68
C LEU A 63 -9.70 -10.08 -15.37
N ASP A 64 -10.11 -10.80 -16.41
CA ASP A 64 -10.72 -12.11 -16.23
C ASP A 64 -9.68 -13.18 -15.85
N LYS A 65 -10.13 -14.42 -15.67
CA LYS A 65 -9.24 -15.53 -15.27
C LYS A 65 -8.09 -15.74 -16.26
N GLU A 66 -8.35 -15.66 -17.56
CA GLU A 66 -7.30 -15.90 -18.57
C GLU A 66 -6.29 -14.76 -18.61
N GLY A 67 -6.76 -13.52 -18.50
CA GLY A 67 -5.92 -12.34 -18.38
C GLY A 67 -5.03 -12.40 -17.14
N LEU A 68 -5.58 -12.74 -15.97
CA LEU A 68 -4.80 -12.90 -14.74
C LEU A 68 -3.71 -13.97 -14.87
N LEU A 69 -4.01 -15.12 -15.49
CA LEU A 69 -3.05 -16.20 -15.67
C LEU A 69 -1.93 -15.84 -16.65
N ARG A 70 -2.23 -15.00 -17.64
CA ARG A 70 -1.30 -14.52 -18.67
C ARG A 70 -0.41 -13.39 -18.15
N GLU A 71 -1.02 -12.35 -17.59
CA GLU A 71 -0.32 -11.13 -17.19
C GLU A 71 0.32 -11.25 -15.82
N ARG A 72 -0.34 -11.98 -14.90
CA ARG A 72 0.07 -12.15 -13.51
C ARG A 72 0.50 -10.83 -12.87
N PRO A 73 -0.43 -9.87 -12.77
CA PRO A 73 -0.08 -8.48 -12.48
C PRO A 73 0.18 -8.22 -10.98
N GLY A 74 -0.12 -9.18 -10.10
CA GLY A 74 0.08 -9.06 -8.67
C GLY A 74 1.56 -9.11 -8.26
N SER A 75 1.87 -8.49 -7.13
CA SER A 75 3.21 -8.45 -6.56
C SER A 75 3.18 -8.44 -5.04
N ILE A 76 4.33 -8.73 -4.43
CA ILE A 76 4.58 -8.54 -3.00
C ILE A 76 5.67 -7.49 -2.86
N ARG A 77 5.40 -6.46 -2.06
CA ARG A 77 6.37 -5.47 -1.61
C ARG A 77 6.90 -5.85 -0.24
N MET A 78 8.18 -5.61 0.01
CA MET A 78 8.78 -5.68 1.33
C MET A 78 9.06 -4.25 1.78
N LEU A 79 8.44 -3.87 2.90
CA LEU A 79 8.59 -2.58 3.54
C LEU A 79 9.58 -2.66 4.71
N GLU A 80 10.40 -1.64 4.83
CA GLU A 80 11.42 -1.50 5.88
C GLU A 80 11.27 -0.13 6.54
N ASP A 81 11.39 -0.11 7.86
CA ASP A 81 11.63 1.08 8.68
C ASP A 81 13.15 1.17 8.85
N THR A 82 13.76 2.21 8.27
CA THR A 82 15.21 2.37 8.18
C THR A 82 15.78 3.33 9.21
N ASP A 83 14.93 4.11 9.88
CA ASP A 83 15.32 5.05 10.94
C ASP A 83 14.84 4.65 12.35
N GLY A 84 14.00 3.62 12.46
CA GLY A 84 13.56 3.00 13.70
C GLY A 84 12.46 3.77 14.42
N ASP A 85 11.71 4.63 13.73
CA ASP A 85 10.63 5.42 14.31
C ASP A 85 9.27 4.67 14.36
N GLY A 86 9.22 3.45 13.82
CA GLY A 86 8.02 2.62 13.73
C GLY A 86 7.17 2.89 12.48
N VAL A 87 7.63 3.73 11.56
CA VAL A 87 6.99 4.05 10.29
C VAL A 87 7.82 3.50 9.15
N PHE A 88 7.22 2.63 8.32
CA PHE A 88 7.91 2.13 7.13
C PHE A 88 8.19 3.28 6.14
N ASP A 89 9.46 3.42 5.74
CA ASP A 89 9.96 4.49 4.86
C ASP A 89 10.52 3.98 3.52
N LYS A 90 10.82 2.68 3.43
CA LYS A 90 11.41 2.06 2.24
C LYS A 90 10.55 0.91 1.73
N SER A 91 10.40 0.83 0.40
CA SER A 91 9.62 -0.20 -0.30
C SER A 91 10.47 -0.87 -1.38
N THR A 92 10.56 -2.20 -1.34
CA THR A 92 11.28 -3.03 -2.31
C THR A 92 10.33 -4.02 -2.96
N LEU A 93 10.44 -4.25 -4.28
CA LEU A 93 9.71 -5.34 -4.94
C LEU A 93 10.33 -6.67 -4.50
N PHE A 94 9.58 -7.48 -3.74
CA PHE A 94 10.06 -8.76 -3.21
C PHE A 94 9.73 -9.92 -4.16
N ALA A 95 8.49 -9.96 -4.65
CA ALA A 95 8.05 -10.94 -5.63
C ALA A 95 7.11 -10.30 -6.64
N ASP A 96 7.16 -10.77 -7.89
CA ASP A 96 6.30 -10.33 -8.98
C ASP A 96 5.70 -11.53 -9.73
N LYS A 97 4.92 -11.23 -10.78
CA LYS A 97 4.31 -12.24 -11.65
C LYS A 97 3.39 -13.20 -10.90
N LEU A 98 2.64 -12.65 -9.94
CA LEU A 98 1.61 -13.35 -9.18
C LEU A 98 0.24 -13.02 -9.77
N THR A 99 -0.72 -13.93 -9.66
CA THR A 99 -2.09 -13.66 -10.13
C THR A 99 -2.78 -12.67 -9.19
N PHE A 100 -3.21 -13.15 -8.02
CA PHE A 100 -3.87 -12.37 -7.00
C PHE A 100 -3.50 -12.95 -5.62
N PRO A 101 -2.43 -12.46 -4.98
CA PRO A 101 -2.06 -12.94 -3.66
C PRO A 101 -3.14 -12.46 -2.67
N GLN A 102 -3.87 -13.43 -2.07
CA GLN A 102 -4.99 -13.20 -1.13
C GLN A 102 -4.70 -13.58 0.34
N GLY A 103 -3.58 -14.24 0.61
CA GLY A 103 -3.07 -14.50 1.97
C GLY A 103 -1.54 -14.54 2.00
N ALA A 104 -0.96 -14.15 3.14
CA ALA A 104 0.47 -14.19 3.42
C ALA A 104 0.64 -14.59 4.88
N LEU A 105 1.47 -15.60 5.10
CA LEU A 105 1.87 -16.04 6.42
C LEU A 105 3.39 -16.14 6.39
N TRP A 106 4.04 -15.47 7.32
CA TRP A 106 5.45 -15.72 7.57
C TRP A 106 5.59 -17.08 8.26
N VAL A 107 6.20 -18.03 7.58
CA VAL A 107 6.54 -19.33 8.14
C VAL A 107 7.99 -19.24 8.59
N TYR A 108 8.19 -19.23 9.90
CA TYR A 108 9.48 -19.16 10.57
C TYR A 108 10.20 -20.51 10.56
N ASP A 109 11.46 -20.49 11.01
CA ASP A 109 12.04 -21.50 11.91
C ASP A 109 12.36 -20.81 13.26
#